data_AF-A0AA37LUK7-F1
#
_entry.id   AF-A0AA37LUK7-F1
#
_cell.length_a   1.000
_cell.length_b   1.000
_cell.length_c   1.000
_cell.angle_alpha   90.00
_cell.angle_beta   90.00
_cell.angle_gamma   90.00
#
_symmetry.space_group_name_H-M   'P 1'
#
loop_
_entity.id
_entity.type
_entity.pdbx_description
1 polymer ?
#
loop_
_entity_poly.entity_id
_entity_poly.type
_entity_poly.pdbx_seq_one_letter_code
_entity_poly.pdbx_strand_id
1 'polypeptide(L)'
;MASTDSTLVYNISVLSNIPQTVTELLAPTSSSQRLRPLFTIGVHDIPFLMEDFEASKRRKVDSNDDFADESGSGWIACTTDSILAMKDTLWDMLITMPPPYAPNAKEKVWPTVECPRGVPVKATQRDLRRFRALKSGLARLTATTPKPIAAESPRSDTSTSFKLTAGAFPAPSLENDEALDRIVEPPSWTALAYSGFMWWASAGEQARSEEQEEAAHDAALLADLGLTPHTPSMSKPPKSRSSVSGGLADSIGSVVSRPTVGPDDDEARTELAVIAYFHRLTAQMLTVMGDLVEGSSDCYEDGDDEGDQDAADVPLRSDSEPERIAVRVGSDALESMGLDVWNAHDAEFVKELMAKYFDRKPYIEGKGVEVCGVRVC
;
A
#
# COMPACT_ATOMS: atom_id res chain seq x y z
N MET A 1 -5.71 7.92 -26.21
CA MET A 1 -4.62 7.12 -25.64
C MET A 1 -3.70 7.99 -24.80
N ALA A 2 -2.99 8.98 -25.35
CA ALA A 2 -2.09 9.83 -24.54
C ALA A 2 -2.68 10.43 -23.24
N SER A 3 -3.96 10.86 -23.26
CA SER A 3 -4.61 11.44 -22.07
C SER A 3 -4.86 10.45 -20.94
N THR A 4 -5.03 9.16 -21.23
CA THR A 4 -5.40 8.14 -20.24
C THR A 4 -4.16 7.63 -19.51
N ASP A 5 -3.10 7.49 -20.28
CA ASP A 5 -1.82 6.97 -19.81
C ASP A 5 -1.14 8.03 -18.94
N SER A 6 -1.31 9.32 -19.27
CA SER A 6 -0.84 10.44 -18.47
C SER A 6 -1.51 10.53 -17.09
N THR A 7 -2.81 10.20 -16.99
CA THR A 7 -3.53 10.14 -15.70
C THR A 7 -3.01 9.02 -14.81
N LEU A 8 -2.67 7.86 -15.38
CA LEU A 8 -2.08 6.75 -14.62
C LEU A 8 -0.71 7.10 -14.05
N VAL A 9 0.14 7.73 -14.87
CA VAL A 9 1.46 8.24 -14.44
C VAL A 9 1.31 9.20 -13.25
N TYR A 10 0.34 10.11 -13.32
CA TYR A 10 0.06 11.03 -12.21
C TYR A 10 -0.40 10.28 -10.95
N ASN A 11 -1.37 9.37 -11.08
CA ASN A 11 -1.91 8.63 -9.94
C ASN A 11 -0.83 7.79 -9.25
N ILE A 12 0.00 7.07 -10.00
CA ILE A 12 1.09 6.28 -9.41
C ILE A 12 2.13 7.20 -8.73
N SER A 13 2.46 8.34 -9.32
CA SER A 13 3.33 9.34 -8.67
C SER A 13 2.73 9.81 -7.34
N VAL A 14 1.42 10.07 -7.27
CA VAL A 14 0.73 10.45 -6.03
C VAL A 14 0.77 9.32 -4.99
N LEU A 15 0.46 8.09 -5.40
CA LEU A 15 0.44 6.92 -4.53
C LEU A 15 1.83 6.54 -3.99
N SER A 16 2.88 6.79 -4.78
CA SER A 16 4.27 6.49 -4.40
C SER A 16 4.88 7.44 -3.37
N ASN A 17 4.22 8.58 -3.09
CA ASN A 17 4.76 9.54 -2.13
C ASN A 17 4.66 9.01 -0.71
N ILE A 18 5.76 9.13 0.03
CA ILE A 18 5.77 8.84 1.46
C ILE A 18 4.94 9.92 2.19
N PRO A 19 3.99 9.52 3.05
CA PRO A 19 3.22 10.47 3.84
C PRO A 19 4.12 11.29 4.76
N GLN A 20 3.86 12.61 4.85
CA GLN A 20 4.64 13.52 5.69
C GLN A 20 4.62 13.11 7.17
N THR A 21 3.54 12.47 7.62
CA THR A 21 3.35 12.02 9.01
C THR A 21 4.42 11.02 9.47
N VAL A 22 5.10 10.35 8.55
CA VAL A 22 6.14 9.35 8.86
C VAL A 22 7.52 9.76 8.36
N THR A 23 7.67 10.94 7.78
CA THR A 23 8.96 11.43 7.29
C THR A 23 9.96 11.67 8.43
N GLU A 24 9.48 12.06 9.62
CA GLU A 24 10.33 12.24 10.81
C GLU A 24 10.93 10.93 11.34
N LEU A 25 10.34 9.78 11.00
CA LEU A 25 10.84 8.46 11.40
C LEU A 25 12.01 7.99 10.53
N LEU A 26 12.20 8.58 9.35
CA LEU A 26 13.21 8.15 8.39
C LEU A 26 14.60 8.65 8.82
N ALA A 27 15.64 7.91 8.42
CA ALA A 27 17.00 8.35 8.66
C ALA A 27 17.27 9.70 7.96
N PRO A 28 18.08 10.61 8.54
CA PRO A 28 18.39 11.90 7.92
C PRO A 28 19.08 11.80 6.55
N THR A 29 19.76 10.67 6.32
CA THR A 29 20.41 10.26 5.07
C THR A 29 19.43 9.76 4.01
N SER A 30 18.20 9.42 4.40
CA SER A 30 17.18 8.92 3.51
C SER A 30 16.54 10.08 2.76
N SER A 31 16.87 10.21 1.47
CA SER A 31 16.17 11.14 0.59
C SER A 31 14.68 10.75 0.51
N SER A 32 13.78 11.73 0.67
CA SER A 32 12.35 11.57 0.37
C SER A 32 12.19 11.44 -1.15
N GLN A 33 12.46 10.24 -1.66
CA GLN A 33 12.49 9.99 -3.09
C GLN A 33 11.07 10.04 -3.66
N ARG A 34 10.73 11.17 -4.27
CA ARG A 34 9.47 11.35 -4.99
C ARG A 34 9.66 10.97 -6.46
N LEU A 35 8.82 10.08 -6.97
CA LEU A 35 8.84 9.73 -8.40
C LEU A 35 8.41 10.94 -9.24
N ARG A 36 9.33 11.45 -10.06
CA ARG A 36 9.08 12.57 -10.97
C ARG A 36 8.25 12.13 -12.18
N PRO A 37 7.02 12.64 -12.38
CA PRO A 37 6.20 12.28 -13.53
C PRO A 37 6.71 13.00 -14.79
N LEU A 38 7.25 12.25 -15.75
CA LEU A 38 7.65 12.78 -17.07
C LEU A 38 6.50 12.71 -18.10
N PHE A 39 5.36 12.14 -17.71
CA PHE A 39 4.20 11.91 -18.57
C PHE A 39 4.59 11.13 -19.82
N THR A 40 4.71 11.75 -20.99
CA THR A 40 5.02 11.05 -22.24
C THR A 40 6.48 11.21 -22.62
N ILE A 41 7.17 10.08 -22.80
CA ILE A 41 8.54 10.02 -23.29
C ILE A 41 8.62 9.23 -24.60
N GLY A 42 9.61 9.56 -25.42
CA GLY A 42 9.91 8.86 -26.67
C GLY A 42 11.40 8.56 -26.83
N VAL A 43 11.76 8.00 -27.98
CA VAL A 43 13.14 7.62 -28.31
C VAL A 43 14.13 8.81 -28.23
N HIS A 44 13.65 10.03 -28.49
CA HIS A 44 14.45 11.25 -28.41
C HIS A 44 14.89 11.61 -26.99
N ASP A 45 14.17 11.15 -25.97
CA ASP A 45 14.44 11.44 -24.57
C ASP A 45 15.48 10.48 -23.96
N ILE A 46 15.87 9.42 -24.69
CA ILE A 46 16.85 8.42 -24.21
C ILE A 46 18.16 9.04 -23.69
N PRO A 47 18.79 10.02 -24.37
CA PRO A 47 20.01 10.64 -23.86
C PRO A 47 19.79 11.32 -22.50
N PHE A 48 18.66 12.01 -22.34
CA PHE A 48 18.27 12.64 -21.07
C PHE A 48 18.04 11.60 -19.97
N LEU A 49 17.35 10.50 -20.27
CA LEU A 49 17.11 9.42 -19.30
C LEU A 49 18.42 8.72 -18.86
N MET A 50 19.39 8.61 -19.78
CA MET A 50 20.71 8.08 -19.44
C MET A 50 21.49 9.03 -18.53
N GLU A 51 21.44 10.34 -18.80
CA GLU A 51 22.07 11.34 -17.95
C GLU A 51 21.45 11.36 -16.55
N ASP A 52 20.11 11.26 -16.45
CA ASP A 52 19.40 11.15 -15.17
C ASP A 52 19.81 9.89 -14.37
N PHE A 53 20.01 8.77 -15.08
CA PHE A 53 20.54 7.54 -14.48
C PHE A 53 22.00 7.66 -14.04
N GLU A 54 22.83 8.40 -14.77
CA GLU A 54 24.19 8.69 -14.32
C GLU A 54 24.21 9.62 -13.10
N ALA A 55 23.31 10.61 -13.05
CA ALA A 55 23.14 11.50 -11.91
C ALA A 55 22.73 10.73 -10.64
N SER A 56 21.83 9.74 -10.76
CA SER A 56 21.42 8.90 -9.62
C SER A 56 22.59 8.09 -9.04
N LYS A 57 23.52 7.63 -9.88
CA LYS A 57 24.74 6.95 -9.44
C LYS A 57 25.70 7.88 -8.70
N ARG A 58 25.84 9.13 -9.16
CA ARG A 58 26.71 10.12 -8.52
C ARG A 58 26.21 10.49 -7.12
N ARG A 59 24.89 10.65 -6.94
CA ARG A 59 24.28 10.89 -5.61
C ARG A 59 24.53 9.79 -4.59
N LYS A 60 24.61 8.54 -5.03
CA LYS A 60 24.91 7.41 -4.14
C LYS A 60 26.33 7.49 -3.56
N VAL A 61 27.22 8.28 -4.16
CA VAL A 61 28.62 8.43 -3.79
C VAL A 61 28.87 9.72 -2.98
N ASP A 62 28.22 10.83 -3.34
CA ASP A 62 28.36 12.12 -2.67
C ASP A 62 27.09 12.47 -1.88
N SER A 63 27.05 12.11 -0.60
CA SER A 63 25.90 12.30 0.30
C SER A 63 25.75 13.73 0.87
N ASN A 64 26.40 14.74 0.27
CA ASN A 64 26.64 16.05 0.91
C ASN A 64 26.25 17.28 0.07
N ASP A 65 25.55 17.12 -1.05
CA ASP A 65 25.20 18.27 -1.90
C ASP A 65 23.74 18.70 -1.67
N ASP A 66 23.59 19.81 -0.96
CA ASP A 66 22.33 20.43 -0.49
C ASP A 66 21.61 21.24 -1.60
N PHE A 67 21.96 20.99 -2.87
CA PHE A 67 21.34 21.63 -4.02
C PHE A 67 20.25 20.72 -4.61
N ALA A 68 19.02 21.22 -4.52
CA ALA A 68 17.77 20.61 -4.98
C ALA A 68 17.68 20.46 -6.51
N ASP A 69 18.62 19.76 -7.13
CA ASP A 69 18.37 19.19 -8.45
C ASP A 69 17.37 18.03 -8.27
N GLU A 70 16.36 17.88 -9.11
CA GLU A 70 15.50 16.68 -9.07
C GLU A 70 16.11 15.52 -9.86
N SER A 71 17.22 15.78 -10.55
CA SER A 71 17.92 14.80 -11.37
C SER A 71 18.43 13.63 -10.53
N GLY A 72 18.10 12.42 -10.97
CA GLY A 72 18.42 11.18 -10.25
C GLY A 72 17.49 10.82 -9.09
N SER A 73 16.37 11.53 -8.90
CA SER A 73 15.32 11.16 -7.92
C SER A 73 14.40 10.03 -8.39
N GLY A 74 14.61 9.50 -9.60
CA GLY A 74 13.74 8.49 -10.20
C GLY A 74 12.52 9.11 -10.89
N TRP A 75 11.97 8.41 -11.88
CA TRP A 75 10.94 8.95 -12.75
C TRP A 75 9.86 7.92 -13.07
N ILE A 76 8.70 8.41 -13.50
CA ILE A 76 7.62 7.61 -14.04
C ILE A 76 7.09 8.25 -15.32
N ALA A 77 6.90 7.43 -16.36
CA ALA A 77 6.47 7.90 -17.67
C ALA A 77 5.67 6.82 -18.40
N CYS A 78 4.95 7.24 -19.43
CA CYS A 78 4.30 6.39 -20.42
C CYS A 78 4.94 6.60 -21.79
N THR A 79 4.93 5.56 -22.61
CA THR A 79 5.41 5.62 -23.98
C THR A 79 4.63 4.67 -24.86
N THR A 80 4.55 4.99 -26.15
CA THR A 80 4.06 4.07 -27.20
C THR A 80 5.20 3.39 -27.95
N ASP A 81 6.45 3.79 -27.69
CA ASP A 81 7.61 3.30 -28.41
C ASP A 81 8.15 2.02 -27.78
N SER A 82 8.06 0.89 -28.50
CA SER A 82 8.60 -0.39 -28.04
C SER A 82 10.13 -0.40 -27.87
N ILE A 83 10.84 0.58 -28.45
CA ILE A 83 12.30 0.73 -28.33
C ILE A 83 12.70 1.00 -26.87
N LEU A 84 11.92 1.79 -26.13
CA LEU A 84 12.18 2.05 -24.71
C LEU A 84 11.99 0.79 -23.87
N ALA A 85 11.01 -0.06 -24.21
CA ALA A 85 10.81 -1.35 -23.57
C ALA A 85 11.98 -2.31 -23.81
N MET A 86 12.63 -2.26 -24.98
CA MET A 86 13.81 -3.09 -25.28
C MET A 86 15.07 -2.67 -24.51
N LYS A 87 15.13 -1.44 -24.00
CA LYS A 87 16.29 -0.92 -23.27
C LYS A 87 16.13 -1.13 -21.77
N ASP A 88 16.36 -2.37 -21.35
CA ASP A 88 16.21 -2.87 -19.98
C ASP A 88 17.10 -2.19 -18.93
N THR A 89 18.04 -1.33 -19.35
CA THR A 89 18.90 -0.54 -18.45
C THR A 89 18.30 0.81 -18.03
N LEU A 90 17.19 1.24 -18.64
CA LEU A 90 16.61 2.57 -18.37
C LEU A 90 15.56 2.57 -17.26
N TRP A 91 14.93 1.43 -17.01
CA TRP A 91 13.76 1.32 -16.14
C TRP A 91 13.89 0.11 -15.22
N ASP A 92 13.26 0.17 -14.04
CA ASP A 92 13.22 -0.93 -13.08
C ASP A 92 11.91 -1.73 -13.16
N MET A 93 10.83 -1.10 -13.64
CA MET A 93 9.53 -1.73 -13.90
C MET A 93 8.92 -1.23 -15.21
N LEU A 94 8.41 -2.16 -16.01
CA LEU A 94 7.64 -1.91 -17.23
C LEU A 94 6.20 -2.38 -17.01
N ILE A 95 5.24 -1.48 -17.21
CA ILE A 95 3.81 -1.79 -17.12
C ILE A 95 3.22 -1.73 -18.53
N THR A 96 2.72 -2.86 -19.03
CA THR A 96 2.03 -2.91 -20.32
C THR A 96 0.52 -2.87 -20.09
N MET A 97 -0.10 -1.77 -20.52
CA MET A 97 -1.54 -1.59 -20.43
C MET A 97 -2.28 -2.43 -21.47
N PRO A 98 -3.46 -2.99 -21.14
CA PRO A 98 -4.29 -3.69 -22.11
C PRO A 98 -4.69 -2.77 -23.27
N PRO A 99 -4.85 -3.32 -24.49
CA PRO A 99 -5.22 -2.52 -25.65
C PRO A 99 -6.64 -1.95 -25.51
N PRO A 100 -7.00 -0.86 -26.24
CA PRO A 100 -8.29 -0.17 -26.07
C PRO A 100 -9.54 -1.02 -26.31
N TYR A 101 -9.42 -2.16 -26.99
CA TYR A 101 -10.52 -3.11 -27.22
C TYR A 101 -10.69 -4.16 -26.10
N ALA A 102 -9.75 -4.23 -25.15
CA ALA A 102 -9.79 -5.11 -23.98
C ALA A 102 -11.09 -5.05 -23.15
N PRO A 103 -11.75 -3.89 -22.92
CA PRO A 103 -13.00 -3.88 -22.14
C PRO A 103 -14.15 -4.67 -22.79
N ASN A 104 -14.11 -4.88 -24.11
CA ASN A 104 -15.11 -5.65 -24.85
C ASN A 104 -14.65 -7.09 -25.15
N ALA A 105 -13.50 -7.51 -24.61
CA ALA A 105 -12.98 -8.86 -24.81
C ALA A 105 -13.83 -9.88 -24.04
N LYS A 106 -13.96 -11.09 -24.61
CA LYS A 106 -14.68 -12.22 -23.96
C LYS A 106 -14.01 -12.65 -22.65
N GLU A 107 -12.69 -12.54 -22.61
CA GLU A 107 -11.86 -12.79 -21.42
C GLU A 107 -11.29 -11.46 -20.94
N LYS A 108 -11.24 -11.28 -19.62
CA LYS A 108 -10.65 -10.11 -18.98
C LYS A 108 -9.14 -10.09 -19.21
N VAL A 109 -8.64 -9.01 -19.80
CA VAL A 109 -7.21 -8.78 -20.01
C VAL A 109 -6.69 -7.83 -18.95
N TRP A 110 -5.78 -8.31 -18.10
CA TRP A 110 -5.13 -7.51 -17.07
C TRP A 110 -3.85 -6.85 -17.60
N PRO A 111 -3.43 -5.71 -17.02
CA PRO A 111 -2.09 -5.18 -17.27
C PRO A 111 -1.01 -6.19 -16.88
N THR A 112 0.12 -6.17 -17.56
CA THR A 112 1.30 -6.96 -17.18
C THR A 112 2.37 -6.05 -16.59
N VAL A 113 3.08 -6.57 -15.59
CA VAL A 113 4.20 -5.90 -14.94
C VAL A 113 5.43 -6.77 -15.11
N GLU A 114 6.52 -6.18 -15.57
CA GLU A 114 7.77 -6.89 -15.84
C GLU A 114 8.95 -6.11 -15.29
N CYS A 115 9.92 -6.84 -14.72
CA CYS A 115 11.25 -6.33 -14.43
C CYS A 115 12.14 -6.40 -15.68
N PRO A 116 13.31 -5.71 -15.68
CA PRO A 116 14.32 -5.84 -16.71
C PRO A 116 14.56 -7.30 -17.08
N ARG A 117 14.80 -7.55 -18.37
CA ARG A 117 14.97 -8.90 -18.96
C ARG A 117 13.68 -9.72 -19.06
N GLY A 118 12.51 -9.10 -18.89
CA GLY A 118 11.21 -9.73 -19.13
C GLY A 118 10.79 -10.71 -18.04
N VAL A 119 11.27 -10.51 -16.80
CA VAL A 119 10.83 -11.31 -15.65
C VAL A 119 9.46 -10.77 -15.21
N PRO A 120 8.38 -11.55 -15.29
CA PRO A 120 7.06 -11.07 -14.89
C PRO A 120 6.98 -10.90 -13.37
N VAL A 121 6.39 -9.80 -12.93
CA VAL A 121 6.04 -9.54 -11.53
C VAL A 121 4.60 -9.94 -11.32
N LYS A 122 4.36 -10.86 -10.39
CA LYS A 122 3.04 -11.33 -10.00
C LYS A 122 2.67 -10.79 -8.63
N ALA A 123 1.37 -10.60 -8.41
CA ALA A 123 0.86 -10.23 -7.09
C ALA A 123 0.94 -11.42 -6.13
N THR A 124 1.17 -11.14 -4.86
CA THR A 124 1.17 -12.18 -3.82
C THR A 124 -0.26 -12.65 -3.52
N GLN A 125 -0.37 -13.77 -2.79
CA GLN A 125 -1.67 -14.22 -2.29
C GLN A 125 -2.28 -13.22 -1.30
N ARG A 126 -1.45 -12.55 -0.48
CA ARG A 126 -1.87 -11.48 0.42
C ARG A 126 -2.41 -10.28 -0.35
N ASP A 127 -1.75 -9.89 -1.45
CA ASP A 127 -2.21 -8.79 -2.31
C ASP A 127 -3.54 -9.09 -2.98
N LEU A 128 -3.77 -10.34 -3.41
CA LEU A 128 -5.05 -10.74 -3.97
C LEU A 128 -6.18 -10.60 -2.94
N ARG A 129 -5.98 -11.08 -1.70
CA ARG A 129 -6.96 -10.92 -0.61
C ARG A 129 -7.21 -9.44 -0.31
N ARG A 130 -6.15 -8.65 -0.21
CA ARG A 130 -6.20 -7.20 -0.01
C ARG A 130 -6.97 -6.48 -1.11
N PHE A 131 -6.69 -6.81 -2.37
CA PHE A 131 -7.37 -6.23 -3.52
C PHE A 131 -8.88 -6.52 -3.49
N ARG A 132 -9.27 -7.76 -3.15
CA ARG A 132 -10.67 -8.14 -2.97
C ARG A 132 -11.32 -7.35 -1.82
N ALA A 133 -10.63 -7.21 -0.69
CA ALA A 133 -11.10 -6.44 0.45
C ALA A 133 -11.29 -4.95 0.09
N LEU A 134 -10.31 -4.33 -0.56
CA LEU A 134 -10.36 -2.95 -1.06
C LEU A 134 -11.52 -2.75 -2.04
N LYS A 135 -11.66 -3.62 -3.05
CA LYS A 135 -12.77 -3.58 -4.02
C LYS A 135 -14.12 -3.64 -3.30
N SER A 136 -14.26 -4.55 -2.32
CA SER A 136 -15.49 -4.65 -1.52
C SER A 136 -15.75 -3.39 -0.69
N GLY A 137 -14.69 -2.77 -0.14
CA GLY A 137 -14.77 -1.56 0.67
C GLY A 137 -15.19 -0.34 -0.15
N LEU A 138 -14.58 -0.14 -1.31
CA LEU A 138 -14.94 0.94 -2.24
C LEU A 138 -16.38 0.80 -2.73
N ALA A 139 -16.84 -0.43 -3.03
CA ALA A 139 -18.24 -0.68 -3.40
C ALA A 139 -19.23 -0.34 -2.27
N ARG A 140 -18.84 -0.49 -1.00
CA ARG A 140 -19.68 -0.06 0.13
C ARG A 140 -19.72 1.46 0.26
N LEU A 141 -18.61 2.15 0.05
CA LEU A 141 -18.53 3.63 0.10
C LEU A 141 -19.44 4.28 -0.95
N THR A 142 -19.52 3.70 -2.16
CA THR A 142 -20.42 4.19 -3.21
C THR A 142 -21.89 3.84 -2.95
N ALA A 143 -22.18 2.71 -2.29
CA ALA A 143 -23.55 2.28 -1.98
C ALA A 143 -24.21 3.08 -0.83
N THR A 144 -23.43 3.68 0.07
CA THR A 144 -23.95 4.48 1.20
C THR A 144 -24.54 5.85 0.81
N THR A 145 -24.39 6.30 -0.43
CA THR A 145 -25.05 7.52 -0.94
C THR A 145 -26.49 7.20 -1.37
N PRO A 146 -27.54 7.75 -0.73
CA PRO A 146 -28.92 7.47 -1.12
C PRO A 146 -29.22 8.05 -2.50
N LYS A 147 -29.42 7.18 -3.48
CA LYS A 147 -29.88 7.54 -4.83
C LYS A 147 -31.32 8.08 -4.76
N PRO A 148 -31.60 9.32 -5.20
CA PRO A 148 -32.98 9.81 -5.25
C PRO A 148 -33.76 8.98 -6.29
N ILE A 149 -34.91 8.45 -5.87
CA ILE A 149 -35.87 7.78 -6.76
C ILE A 149 -36.45 8.86 -7.69
N ALA A 150 -35.93 8.94 -8.92
CA ALA A 150 -36.53 9.73 -10.00
C ALA A 150 -36.64 8.85 -11.25
N ALA A 151 -37.83 8.93 -11.85
CA ALA A 151 -38.37 8.03 -12.85
C ALA A 151 -37.54 7.88 -14.13
N GLU A 152 -37.68 6.70 -14.75
CA GLU A 152 -37.13 6.31 -16.04
C GLU A 152 -37.42 7.34 -17.15
N SER A 153 -36.40 7.73 -17.90
CA SER A 153 -36.54 8.22 -19.27
C SER A 153 -35.34 7.75 -20.11
N PRO A 154 -35.53 7.24 -21.34
CA PRO A 154 -34.46 6.63 -22.11
C PRO A 154 -33.80 7.59 -23.12
N ARG A 155 -32.48 7.38 -23.30
CA ARG A 155 -31.59 7.70 -24.47
C ARG A 155 -31.04 9.13 -24.62
N SER A 156 -29.72 9.28 -24.63
CA SER A 156 -28.90 9.37 -25.85
C SER A 156 -27.39 9.49 -25.54
N ASP A 157 -26.59 8.94 -26.45
CA ASP A 157 -25.15 8.67 -26.40
C ASP A 157 -24.20 9.89 -26.48
N THR A 158 -22.91 9.57 -26.31
CA THR A 158 -21.66 10.27 -26.73
C THR A 158 -21.05 11.33 -25.80
N SER A 159 -20.18 10.85 -24.89
CA SER A 159 -18.96 11.55 -24.49
C SER A 159 -17.84 10.55 -24.18
N THR A 160 -16.91 10.42 -25.12
CA THR A 160 -15.65 9.67 -24.97
C THR A 160 -14.65 10.51 -24.19
N SER A 161 -14.80 10.53 -22.87
CA SER A 161 -13.75 10.94 -21.94
C SER A 161 -13.51 9.76 -21.01
N PHE A 162 -12.25 9.40 -20.80
CA PHE A 162 -11.87 8.30 -19.90
C PHE A 162 -12.21 8.72 -18.48
N LYS A 163 -13.32 8.17 -18.00
CA LYS A 163 -13.79 8.23 -16.63
C LYS A 163 -12.98 7.22 -15.82
N LEU A 164 -12.57 7.57 -14.61
CA LEU A 164 -12.15 6.58 -13.63
C LEU A 164 -13.43 5.82 -13.27
N THR A 165 -13.71 4.79 -14.05
CA THR A 165 -15.01 4.11 -14.04
C THR A 165 -15.08 3.25 -12.78
N ALA A 166 -15.50 3.89 -11.67
CA ALA A 166 -16.25 3.26 -10.59
C ALA A 166 -17.53 2.56 -11.11
N GLY A 167 -17.87 2.70 -12.40
CA GLY A 167 -18.90 1.95 -13.12
C GLY A 167 -18.47 0.63 -13.78
N ALA A 168 -17.23 0.16 -13.59
CA ALA A 168 -16.77 -1.16 -14.04
C ALA A 168 -16.57 -2.16 -12.89
N PHE A 169 -17.27 -1.94 -11.77
CA PHE A 169 -17.47 -2.99 -10.76
C PHE A 169 -18.86 -3.60 -10.99
N PRO A 170 -18.96 -4.70 -11.74
CA PRO A 170 -20.08 -5.61 -11.54
C PRO A 170 -20.19 -5.89 -10.04
N ALA A 171 -21.43 -6.07 -9.57
CA ALA A 171 -21.72 -6.77 -8.33
C ALA A 171 -20.79 -7.99 -8.16
N PRO A 172 -20.57 -8.54 -6.94
CA PRO A 172 -19.72 -9.70 -6.73
C PRO A 172 -20.33 -10.95 -7.38
N SER A 173 -20.35 -11.00 -8.71
CA SER A 173 -20.27 -12.24 -9.44
C SER A 173 -18.87 -12.77 -9.21
N LEU A 174 -18.77 -14.09 -9.11
CA LEU A 174 -17.55 -14.86 -9.07
C LEU A 174 -16.75 -14.56 -10.35
N GLU A 175 -16.07 -13.42 -10.38
CA GLU A 175 -15.34 -12.89 -11.52
C GLU A 175 -14.14 -13.79 -11.81
N ASN A 176 -14.34 -14.74 -12.73
CA ASN A 176 -13.37 -15.50 -13.51
C ASN A 176 -11.98 -15.69 -12.87
N ASP A 177 -11.92 -16.61 -11.90
CA ASP A 177 -10.71 -17.01 -11.14
C ASP A 177 -9.49 -17.26 -12.06
N GLU A 178 -9.72 -17.86 -13.24
CA GLU A 178 -8.67 -18.22 -14.18
C GLU A 178 -7.84 -17.02 -14.70
N ALA A 179 -8.46 -15.84 -14.84
CA ALA A 179 -7.73 -14.65 -15.27
C ALA A 179 -6.87 -14.05 -14.15
N LEU A 180 -7.27 -14.25 -12.90
CA LEU A 180 -6.52 -13.83 -11.71
C LEU A 180 -5.33 -14.79 -11.47
N ASP A 181 -5.52 -16.09 -11.68
CA ASP A 181 -4.45 -17.11 -11.56
C ASP A 181 -3.23 -16.83 -12.45
N ARG A 182 -3.42 -16.09 -13.56
CA ARG A 182 -2.32 -15.70 -14.46
C ARG A 182 -1.45 -14.58 -13.88
N ILE A 183 -2.03 -13.69 -13.08
CA ILE A 183 -1.36 -12.49 -12.53
C ILE A 183 -0.97 -12.63 -11.04
N VAL A 184 -1.49 -13.65 -10.36
CA VAL A 184 -1.16 -13.97 -8.97
C VAL A 184 -0.21 -15.16 -8.94
N GLU A 185 0.74 -15.14 -8.00
CA GLU A 185 1.61 -16.29 -7.77
C GLU A 185 0.84 -17.46 -7.15
N PRO A 186 1.18 -18.72 -7.45
CA PRO A 186 0.57 -19.85 -6.76
C PRO A 186 0.95 -19.81 -5.27
N PRO A 187 0.07 -20.29 -4.36
CA PRO A 187 0.41 -20.38 -2.95
C PRO A 187 1.64 -21.28 -2.76
N SER A 188 2.53 -20.87 -1.86
CA SER A 188 3.76 -21.62 -1.57
C SER A 188 3.41 -22.99 -0.97
N TRP A 189 4.24 -24.00 -1.23
CA TRP A 189 4.04 -25.34 -0.68
C TRP A 189 4.06 -25.36 0.85
N THR A 190 4.86 -24.50 1.47
CA THR A 190 4.90 -24.33 2.93
C THR A 190 3.58 -23.78 3.45
N ALA A 191 3.03 -22.74 2.81
CA ALA A 191 1.72 -22.20 3.15
C ALA A 191 0.60 -23.24 2.94
N LEU A 192 0.63 -24.02 1.85
CA LEU A 192 -0.34 -25.09 1.59
C LEU A 192 -0.26 -26.22 2.63
N ALA A 193 0.95 -26.67 2.96
CA ALA A 193 1.16 -27.73 3.94
C ALA A 193 0.73 -27.28 5.34
N TYR A 194 1.10 -26.05 5.73
CA TYR A 194 0.72 -25.47 7.01
C TYR A 194 -0.79 -25.26 7.10
N SER A 195 -1.40 -24.60 6.11
CA SER A 195 -2.86 -24.39 6.09
C SER A 195 -3.64 -25.70 6.09
N GLY A 196 -3.17 -26.72 5.36
CA GLY A 196 -3.74 -28.06 5.40
C GLY A 196 -3.66 -28.67 6.79
N PHE A 197 -2.46 -28.69 7.39
CA PHE A 197 -2.26 -29.21 8.74
C PHE A 197 -3.11 -28.47 9.78
N MET A 198 -3.12 -27.14 9.74
CA MET A 198 -3.91 -26.32 10.64
C MET A 198 -5.41 -26.50 10.43
N TRP A 199 -5.86 -26.71 9.19
CA TRP A 199 -7.25 -27.07 8.92
C TRP A 199 -7.61 -28.40 9.59
N TRP A 200 -6.75 -29.41 9.50
CA TRP A 200 -6.95 -30.70 10.19
C TRP A 200 -6.90 -30.55 11.72
N ALA A 201 -5.96 -29.76 12.25
CA ALA A 201 -5.75 -29.60 13.68
C ALA A 201 -6.81 -28.73 14.36
N SER A 202 -7.31 -27.70 13.68
CA SER A 202 -8.25 -26.71 14.21
C SER A 202 -9.67 -26.81 13.64
N ALA A 203 -9.95 -27.82 12.82
CA ALA A 203 -11.19 -27.91 12.01
C ALA A 203 -11.45 -26.65 11.14
N GLY A 204 -10.38 -25.91 10.79
CA GLY A 204 -10.43 -24.69 9.99
C GLY A 204 -10.83 -23.42 10.75
N GLU A 205 -10.97 -23.46 12.07
CA GLU A 205 -11.29 -22.27 12.88
C GLU A 205 -10.16 -21.23 12.82
N GLN A 206 -8.90 -21.68 12.97
CA GLN A 206 -7.77 -20.78 13.05
C GLN A 206 -7.51 -20.03 11.73
N ALA A 207 -7.57 -20.73 10.60
CA ALA A 207 -7.40 -20.10 9.28
C ALA A 207 -8.47 -19.05 8.99
N ARG A 208 -9.69 -19.25 9.49
CA ARG A 208 -10.79 -18.28 9.37
C ARG A 208 -10.58 -17.06 10.27
N SER A 209 -10.04 -17.25 11.48
CA SER A 209 -9.71 -16.13 12.38
C SER A 209 -8.62 -15.25 11.77
N GLU A 210 -7.52 -15.85 11.31
CA GLU A 210 -6.40 -15.13 10.70
C GLU A 210 -6.87 -14.34 9.47
N GLU A 211 -7.64 -14.95 8.55
CA GLU A 211 -8.20 -14.25 7.39
C GLU A 211 -9.17 -13.13 7.78
N GLN A 212 -9.98 -13.33 8.82
CA GLN A 212 -10.92 -12.32 9.32
C GLN A 212 -10.19 -11.13 9.98
N GLU A 213 -9.12 -11.39 10.72
CA GLU A 213 -8.26 -10.38 11.32
C GLU A 213 -7.55 -9.57 10.23
N GLU A 214 -6.96 -10.23 9.21
CA GLU A 214 -6.39 -9.57 8.04
C GLU A 214 -7.42 -8.65 7.35
N ALA A 215 -8.63 -9.16 7.11
CA ALA A 215 -9.71 -8.40 6.47
C ALA A 215 -10.17 -7.22 7.34
N ALA A 216 -10.18 -7.37 8.66
CA ALA A 216 -10.49 -6.29 9.59
C ALA A 216 -9.41 -5.20 9.58
N HIS A 217 -8.13 -5.58 9.55
CA HIS A 217 -7.00 -4.66 9.39
C HIS A 217 -7.08 -3.88 8.07
N ASP A 218 -7.31 -4.58 6.94
CA ASP A 218 -7.44 -3.93 5.65
C ASP A 218 -8.68 -3.00 5.59
N ALA A 219 -9.77 -3.38 6.27
CA ALA A 219 -10.97 -2.53 6.36
C ALA A 219 -10.74 -1.28 7.23
N ALA A 220 -9.90 -1.37 8.27
CA ALA A 220 -9.56 -0.23 9.12
C ALA A 220 -8.84 0.87 8.34
N LEU A 221 -8.02 0.50 7.34
CA LEU A 221 -7.37 1.46 6.43
C LEU A 221 -8.39 2.33 5.66
N LEU A 222 -9.62 1.82 5.44
CA LEU A 222 -10.71 2.55 4.78
C LEU A 222 -11.68 3.25 5.74
N ALA A 223 -11.70 2.90 7.04
CA ALA A 223 -12.78 3.24 7.95
C ALA A 223 -12.93 4.76 8.22
N ASP A 224 -11.82 5.49 8.26
CA ASP A 224 -11.79 6.91 8.61
C ASP A 224 -11.93 7.86 7.39
N LEU A 225 -12.67 7.44 6.35
CA LEU A 225 -12.86 8.21 5.11
C LEU A 225 -14.32 8.65 4.87
N GLY A 226 -15.23 8.42 5.84
CA GLY A 226 -16.60 8.91 5.70
C GLY A 226 -17.68 8.24 6.55
N LEU A 227 -17.34 7.56 7.64
CA LEU A 227 -18.34 7.06 8.58
C LEU A 227 -18.18 7.77 9.91
N THR A 228 -18.83 8.94 10.07
CA THR A 228 -19.40 9.21 11.39
C THR A 228 -20.59 8.27 11.52
N PRO A 229 -20.54 7.22 12.37
CA PRO A 229 -21.75 6.49 12.69
C PRO A 229 -22.66 7.48 13.40
N HIS A 230 -23.72 7.93 12.73
CA HIS A 230 -24.89 8.42 13.42
C HIS A 230 -25.37 7.26 14.28
N THR A 231 -25.01 7.28 15.56
CA THR A 231 -25.69 6.47 16.56
C THR A 231 -27.18 6.78 16.40
N PRO A 232 -28.06 5.79 16.19
CA PRO A 232 -29.49 6.02 16.29
C PRO A 232 -29.76 6.28 17.77
N SER A 233 -29.65 7.55 18.18
CA SER A 233 -30.10 8.04 19.47
C SER A 233 -31.61 7.83 19.54
N MET A 234 -32.01 6.72 20.15
CA MET A 234 -33.40 6.50 20.53
C MET A 234 -33.78 7.52 21.60
N SER A 235 -34.44 8.60 21.18
CA SER A 235 -35.30 9.39 22.05
C SER A 235 -36.62 9.58 21.29
N LYS A 236 -37.82 9.35 21.83
CA LYS A 236 -38.36 9.47 23.19
C LYS A 236 -39.67 8.65 23.31
N PRO A 237 -40.31 8.60 24.49
CA PRO A 237 -41.76 8.73 24.60
C PRO A 237 -42.19 10.12 25.16
N PRO A 238 -43.45 10.54 25.00
CA PRO A 238 -43.83 11.96 25.02
C PRO A 238 -44.37 12.51 26.35
N LYS A 239 -44.09 13.82 26.54
CA LYS A 239 -44.87 14.92 27.16
C LYS A 239 -45.20 14.90 28.67
N SER A 240 -44.74 15.95 29.38
CA SER A 240 -45.62 16.86 30.13
C SER A 240 -45.02 18.29 30.18
N ARG A 241 -45.86 19.30 30.45
CA ARG A 241 -45.65 20.76 30.25
C ARG A 241 -45.33 21.46 31.57
N SER A 242 -44.41 22.42 31.56
CA SER A 242 -44.39 23.64 32.40
C SER A 242 -43.15 24.47 32.01
N SER A 243 -43.28 25.60 31.31
CA SER A 243 -43.51 26.98 31.79
C SER A 243 -42.21 27.77 32.11
N VAL A 244 -41.98 28.79 31.27
CA VAL A 244 -41.47 30.16 31.57
C VAL A 244 -39.95 30.45 31.55
N SER A 245 -39.70 31.56 30.84
CA SER A 245 -38.61 32.57 30.88
C SER A 245 -37.23 32.27 30.27
N GLY A 246 -36.97 32.95 29.15
CA GLY A 246 -36.01 34.06 29.12
C GLY A 246 -34.57 33.72 28.75
N GLY A 247 -34.16 34.10 27.55
CA GLY A 247 -32.75 34.16 27.16
C GLY A 247 -32.57 34.29 25.65
N LEU A 248 -32.39 35.53 25.17
CA LEU A 248 -31.80 35.78 23.86
C LEU A 248 -30.31 35.46 23.95
N ALA A 249 -29.83 34.52 23.13
CA ALA A 249 -28.44 34.42 22.75
C ALA A 249 -28.35 33.88 21.33
N ASP A 250 -27.50 34.56 20.56
CA ASP A 250 -27.46 34.59 19.11
C ASP A 250 -27.22 33.24 18.43
N SER A 251 -27.99 33.08 17.35
CA SER A 251 -27.71 32.19 16.23
C SER A 251 -26.35 32.50 15.62
N ILE A 252 -25.39 31.59 15.77
CA ILE A 252 -24.22 31.52 14.90
C ILE A 252 -24.01 30.09 14.40
N GLY A 253 -24.18 29.91 13.09
CA GLY A 253 -23.28 29.03 12.34
C GLY A 253 -23.67 27.57 12.12
N SER A 254 -24.94 27.22 11.98
CA SER A 254 -25.30 26.01 11.21
C SER A 254 -25.18 26.31 9.70
N VAL A 255 -23.96 26.28 9.18
CA VAL A 255 -23.68 26.25 7.74
C VAL A 255 -22.64 25.17 7.48
N VAL A 256 -23.09 23.92 7.50
CA VAL A 256 -22.55 22.94 6.56
C VAL A 256 -23.66 22.75 5.54
N SER A 257 -23.55 23.52 4.47
CA SER A 257 -24.26 23.29 3.22
C SER A 257 -24.09 21.82 2.87
N ARG A 258 -25.16 21.02 2.96
CA ARG A 258 -25.23 19.72 2.27
C ARG A 258 -25.06 20.04 0.79
N PRO A 259 -23.96 19.65 0.12
CA PRO A 259 -24.01 19.59 -1.33
C PRO A 259 -25.05 18.52 -1.66
N THR A 260 -25.94 18.83 -2.59
CA THR A 260 -26.63 17.80 -3.35
C THR A 260 -25.55 16.95 -4.00
N VAL A 261 -25.25 15.79 -3.41
CA VAL A 261 -24.19 14.88 -3.85
C VAL A 261 -24.47 14.50 -5.30
N GLY A 262 -23.65 15.02 -6.21
CA GLY A 262 -23.68 14.64 -7.62
C GLY A 262 -22.90 13.34 -7.85
N PRO A 263 -23.07 12.69 -9.01
CA PRO A 263 -22.27 11.51 -9.37
C PRO A 263 -20.75 11.78 -9.37
N ASP A 264 -20.34 13.03 -9.64
CA ASP A 264 -18.93 13.45 -9.63
C ASP A 264 -18.33 13.48 -8.21
N ASP A 265 -19.16 13.68 -7.17
CA ASP A 265 -18.71 13.64 -5.77
C ASP A 265 -18.41 12.21 -5.31
N ASP A 266 -19.14 11.21 -5.84
CA ASP A 266 -18.89 9.80 -5.52
C ASP A 266 -17.57 9.32 -6.17
N GLU A 267 -17.25 9.76 -7.38
CA GLU A 267 -15.97 9.46 -8.05
C GLU A 267 -14.79 10.06 -7.26
N ALA A 268 -14.86 11.36 -6.92
CA ALA A 268 -13.83 12.02 -6.11
C ALA A 268 -13.64 11.37 -4.72
N ARG A 269 -14.72 10.90 -4.08
CA ARG A 269 -14.65 10.14 -2.82
C ARG A 269 -13.93 8.81 -3.00
N THR A 270 -14.20 8.08 -4.08
CA THR A 270 -13.51 6.81 -4.35
C THR A 270 -12.02 7.03 -4.62
N GLU A 271 -11.66 8.06 -5.38
CA GLU A 271 -10.27 8.42 -5.65
C GLU A 271 -9.52 8.79 -4.36
N LEU A 272 -10.12 9.65 -3.53
CA LEU A 272 -9.55 10.02 -2.24
C LEU A 272 -9.41 8.80 -1.32
N ALA A 273 -10.39 7.90 -1.33
CA ALA A 273 -10.34 6.68 -0.53
C ALA A 273 -9.21 5.75 -0.97
N VAL A 274 -8.96 5.62 -2.28
CA VAL A 274 -7.83 4.86 -2.81
C VAL A 274 -6.51 5.51 -2.40
N ILE A 275 -6.35 6.82 -2.56
CA ILE A 275 -5.11 7.53 -2.18
C ILE A 275 -4.83 7.35 -0.69
N ALA A 276 -5.84 7.62 0.15
CA ALA A 276 -5.71 7.50 1.59
C ALA A 276 -5.43 6.06 2.03
N TYR A 277 -6.01 5.06 1.37
CA TYR A 277 -5.74 3.65 1.65
C TYR A 277 -4.25 3.32 1.49
N PHE A 278 -3.66 3.65 0.34
CA PHE A 278 -2.24 3.36 0.08
C PHE A 278 -1.31 4.20 0.96
N HIS A 279 -1.62 5.47 1.20
CA HIS A 279 -0.83 6.30 2.11
C HIS A 279 -0.86 5.77 3.54
N ARG A 280 -2.03 5.32 4.04
CA ARG A 280 -2.14 4.70 5.36
C ARG A 280 -1.38 3.38 5.43
N LEU A 281 -1.42 2.57 4.38
CA LEU A 281 -0.65 1.33 4.31
C LEU A 281 0.87 1.62 4.36
N THR A 282 1.36 2.57 3.56
CA THR A 282 2.77 2.99 3.57
C THR A 282 3.17 3.55 4.92
N ALA A 283 2.34 4.38 5.55
CA ALA A 283 2.59 4.91 6.89
C ALA A 283 2.67 3.79 7.92
N GLN A 284 1.73 2.84 7.91
CA GLN A 284 1.73 1.67 8.79
C GLN A 284 3.03 0.87 8.65
N MET A 285 3.48 0.58 7.42
CA MET A 285 4.73 -0.15 7.20
C MET A 285 5.94 0.61 7.78
N LEU A 286 6.03 1.92 7.54
CA LEU A 286 7.13 2.75 8.02
C LEU A 286 7.10 2.94 9.54
N THR A 287 5.92 3.07 10.16
CA THR A 287 5.78 3.13 11.61
C THR A 287 6.24 1.85 12.28
N VAL A 288 5.79 0.68 11.81
CA VAL A 288 6.22 -0.60 12.39
C VAL A 288 7.75 -0.76 12.32
N MET A 289 8.38 -0.38 11.20
CA MET A 289 9.84 -0.42 11.13
C MET A 289 10.50 0.60 12.04
N GLY A 290 9.95 1.80 12.17
CA GLY A 290 10.44 2.82 13.11
C GLY A 290 10.44 2.29 14.55
N ASP A 291 9.33 1.71 14.99
CA ASP A 291 9.17 1.12 16.32
C ASP A 291 10.20 -0.01 16.57
N LEU A 292 10.46 -0.84 15.57
CA LEU A 292 11.49 -1.90 15.66
C LEU A 292 12.90 -1.33 15.80
N VAL A 293 13.20 -0.25 15.09
CA VAL A 293 14.52 0.41 15.15
C VAL A 293 14.71 1.06 16.51
N GLU A 294 13.71 1.77 17.03
CA GLU A 294 13.73 2.39 18.37
C GLU A 294 13.89 1.33 19.46
N GLY A 295 13.06 0.28 19.45
CA GLY A 295 13.16 -0.81 20.41
C GLY A 295 14.47 -1.59 20.37
N SER A 296 15.18 -1.61 19.24
CA SER A 296 16.52 -2.21 19.13
C SER A 296 17.63 -1.34 19.71
N SER A 297 17.40 -0.03 19.85
CA SER A 297 18.38 0.92 20.39
C SER A 297 18.45 0.92 21.91
N ASP A 298 17.34 0.61 22.59
CA ASP A 298 17.20 0.67 24.05
C ASP A 298 17.87 -0.50 24.81
N CYS A 299 18.51 -1.43 24.10
CA CYS A 299 19.14 -2.63 24.69
C CYS A 299 20.45 -2.37 25.45
N TYR A 300 20.87 -1.10 25.64
CA TYR A 300 22.21 -0.73 26.12
C TYR A 300 22.25 0.28 27.29
N GLU A 301 21.15 0.56 27.98
CA GLU A 301 21.17 1.49 29.13
C GLU A 301 20.90 0.87 30.51
N ASP A 302 20.98 -0.45 30.69
CA ASP A 302 20.94 -1.05 32.03
C ASP A 302 22.03 -2.14 32.19
N GLY A 303 23.20 -1.69 32.64
CA GLY A 303 24.37 -2.55 32.82
C GLY A 303 25.50 -1.90 33.61
N ASP A 304 25.18 -0.97 34.52
CA ASP A 304 26.05 -0.69 35.66
C ASP A 304 25.78 -1.75 36.72
N ASP A 305 26.49 -2.88 36.67
CA ASP A 305 26.74 -3.66 37.88
C ASP A 305 28.18 -4.18 37.92
N GLU A 306 28.89 -3.75 38.95
CA GLU A 306 30.24 -4.17 39.29
C GLU A 306 30.20 -5.64 39.74
N GLY A 307 30.85 -6.57 39.03
CA GLY A 307 30.92 -7.94 39.57
C GLY A 307 31.47 -9.03 38.69
N ASP A 308 32.74 -9.33 38.94
CA ASP A 308 33.38 -10.64 38.83
C ASP A 308 33.95 -11.13 37.49
N GLN A 309 35.21 -11.54 37.62
CA GLN A 309 36.07 -12.17 36.64
C GLN A 309 35.56 -13.60 36.37
N ASP A 310 35.82 -14.11 35.15
CA ASP A 310 35.71 -15.51 34.71
C ASP A 310 34.40 -15.98 34.05
N ALA A 311 34.26 -15.71 32.74
CA ALA A 311 33.69 -16.69 31.81
C ALA A 311 34.25 -16.46 30.40
N ALA A 312 34.94 -17.48 29.89
CA ALA A 312 35.47 -17.55 28.56
C ALA A 312 34.35 -17.62 27.49
N ASP A 313 34.69 -17.12 26.31
CA ASP A 313 34.10 -17.43 24.99
C ASP A 313 32.95 -16.54 24.47
N VAL A 314 33.16 -15.23 24.47
CA VAL A 314 32.53 -14.33 23.48
C VAL A 314 33.64 -13.85 22.53
N PRO A 315 33.60 -14.17 21.22
CA PRO A 315 34.58 -13.65 20.28
C PRO A 315 34.41 -12.14 20.16
N LEU A 316 35.34 -11.39 20.76
CA LEU A 316 35.54 -9.96 20.55
C LEU A 316 35.73 -9.72 19.04
N ARG A 317 34.71 -9.17 18.39
CA ARG A 317 34.83 -8.63 17.03
C ARG A 317 35.53 -7.28 17.11
N SER A 318 36.76 -7.26 16.62
CA SER A 318 37.60 -6.07 16.49
C SER A 318 37.13 -5.20 15.32
N ASP A 319 36.78 -3.96 15.65
CA ASP A 319 36.90 -2.69 14.93
C ASP A 319 36.53 -2.52 13.44
N SER A 320 35.82 -1.39 13.22
CA SER A 320 35.82 -0.50 12.05
C SER A 320 34.79 -0.72 10.94
N GLU A 321 33.52 -0.53 11.28
CA GLU A 321 32.49 0.29 10.60
C GLU A 321 31.44 0.56 11.70
N PRO A 322 30.66 1.67 11.71
CA PRO A 322 29.52 1.73 12.61
C PRO A 322 28.59 0.56 12.23
N GLU A 323 28.63 -0.53 12.99
CA GLU A 323 27.80 -1.70 12.78
C GLU A 323 26.36 -1.20 12.86
N ARG A 324 25.74 -0.98 11.69
CA ARG A 324 24.31 -0.70 11.56
C ARG A 324 23.61 -1.82 12.31
N ILE A 325 23.13 -1.51 13.51
CA ILE A 325 22.63 -2.48 14.50
C ILE A 325 21.67 -3.42 13.77
N ALA A 326 21.90 -4.72 13.89
CA ALA A 326 21.05 -5.71 13.25
C ALA A 326 19.69 -5.69 13.95
N VAL A 327 18.63 -5.36 13.21
CA VAL A 327 17.27 -5.29 13.77
C VAL A 327 16.55 -6.61 13.52
N ARG A 328 16.03 -7.23 14.57
CA ARG A 328 15.27 -8.47 14.46
C ARG A 328 13.84 -8.16 14.02
N VAL A 329 13.40 -8.75 12.91
CA VAL A 329 12.03 -8.60 12.38
C VAL A 329 11.34 -9.96 12.51
N GLY A 330 10.34 -10.04 13.40
CA GLY A 330 9.54 -11.25 13.61
C GLY A 330 8.39 -11.40 12.61
N SER A 331 7.74 -12.56 12.62
CA SER A 331 6.52 -12.84 11.85
C SER A 331 5.41 -11.83 12.12
N ASP A 332 5.21 -11.46 13.39
CA ASP A 332 4.13 -10.58 13.82
C ASP A 332 4.33 -9.15 13.30
N ALA A 333 5.59 -8.74 13.10
CA ALA A 333 5.92 -7.47 12.48
C ALA A 333 5.62 -7.48 10.97
N LEU A 334 5.89 -8.59 10.29
CA LEU A 334 5.51 -8.75 8.88
C LEU A 334 3.99 -8.73 8.71
N GLU A 335 3.25 -9.43 9.57
CA GLU A 335 1.78 -9.44 9.57
C GLU A 335 1.21 -8.03 9.87
N SER A 336 1.80 -7.30 10.83
CA SER A 336 1.37 -5.93 11.17
C SER A 336 1.73 -4.89 10.09
N MET A 337 2.78 -5.13 9.30
CA MET A 337 3.07 -4.39 8.06
C MET A 337 2.11 -4.78 6.92
N GLY A 338 1.35 -5.87 7.08
CA GLY A 338 0.46 -6.42 6.07
C GLY A 338 1.18 -7.20 4.97
N LEU A 339 2.33 -7.79 5.27
CA LEU A 339 3.12 -8.59 4.32
C LEU A 339 2.86 -10.08 4.50
N ASP A 340 3.15 -10.88 3.47
CA ASP A 340 3.07 -12.34 3.53
C ASP A 340 4.34 -12.93 4.15
N VAL A 341 4.18 -13.51 5.34
CA VAL A 341 5.29 -14.12 6.10
C VAL A 341 5.90 -15.34 5.40
N TRP A 342 5.16 -15.95 4.48
CA TRP A 342 5.63 -17.13 3.72
C TRP A 342 6.29 -16.76 2.39
N ASN A 343 6.23 -15.49 1.99
CA ASN A 343 6.80 -15.03 0.73
C ASN A 343 8.23 -14.51 0.91
N ALA A 344 9.18 -15.07 0.15
CA ALA A 344 10.57 -14.64 0.17
C ALA A 344 10.76 -13.24 -0.40
N HIS A 345 9.91 -12.82 -1.36
CA HIS A 345 9.99 -11.49 -1.94
C HIS A 345 9.58 -10.40 -0.94
N ASP A 346 8.57 -10.65 -0.11
CA ASP A 346 8.15 -9.73 0.94
C ASP A 346 9.22 -9.56 2.02
N ALA A 347 9.91 -10.66 2.36
CA ALA A 347 11.07 -10.60 3.24
C ALA A 347 12.20 -9.75 2.62
N GLU A 348 12.55 -9.97 1.35
CA GLU A 348 13.59 -9.17 0.70
C GLU A 348 13.19 -7.69 0.57
N PHE A 349 11.92 -7.42 0.29
CA PHE A 349 11.35 -6.08 0.27
C PHE A 349 11.58 -5.35 1.60
N VAL A 350 11.34 -6.00 2.75
CA VAL A 350 11.62 -5.40 4.07
C VAL A 350 13.10 -5.13 4.27
N LYS A 351 13.99 -6.01 3.81
CA LYS A 351 15.45 -5.77 3.89
C LYS A 351 15.85 -4.53 3.11
N GLU A 352 15.38 -4.41 1.88
CA GLU A 352 15.67 -3.26 1.03
C GLU A 352 15.10 -1.97 1.63
N LEU A 353 13.87 -2.03 2.15
CA LEU A 353 13.17 -0.89 2.72
C LEU A 353 13.86 -0.38 4.01
N MET A 354 14.24 -1.29 4.92
CA MET A 354 14.98 -0.93 6.13
C MET A 354 16.39 -0.41 5.83
N ALA A 355 17.07 -1.01 4.83
CA ALA A 355 18.37 -0.53 4.41
C ALA A 355 18.30 0.88 3.80
N LYS A 356 17.22 1.18 3.06
CA LYS A 356 17.03 2.46 2.36
C LYS A 356 16.55 3.58 3.27
N TYR A 357 15.58 3.31 4.14
CA TYR A 357 14.88 4.33 4.92
C TYR A 357 15.33 4.47 6.37
N PHE A 358 15.99 3.44 6.93
CA PHE A 358 16.41 3.43 8.33
C PHE A 358 17.92 3.20 8.49
N ASP A 359 18.64 2.99 7.39
CA ASP A 359 20.06 2.62 7.41
C ASP A 359 20.35 1.43 8.35
N ARG A 360 19.42 0.46 8.41
CA ARG A 360 19.56 -0.76 9.23
C ARG A 360 19.58 -2.00 8.36
N LYS A 361 20.25 -3.05 8.85
CA LYS A 361 20.25 -4.38 8.24
C LYS A 361 19.35 -5.30 9.05
N PRO A 362 18.15 -5.66 8.57
CA PRO A 362 17.29 -6.53 9.34
C PRO A 362 17.67 -8.00 9.22
N TYR A 363 17.46 -8.73 10.31
CA TYR A 363 17.39 -10.18 10.33
C TYR A 363 15.92 -10.59 10.42
N ILE A 364 15.42 -11.23 9.36
CA ILE A 364 14.01 -11.61 9.26
C ILE A 364 13.84 -13.04 9.73
N GLU A 365 12.98 -13.20 10.73
CA GLU A 365 12.52 -14.50 11.20
C GLU A 365 11.23 -14.87 10.47
N GLY A 366 11.28 -15.98 9.73
CA GLY A 366 10.08 -16.56 9.14
C GLY A 366 9.12 -17.09 10.21
N LYS A 367 7.88 -17.38 9.80
CA LYS A 367 6.88 -18.03 10.66
C LYS A 367 7.36 -19.45 10.97
N GLY A 368 7.86 -19.67 12.18
CA GLY A 368 8.15 -21.00 12.68
C GLY A 368 6.85 -21.76 12.97
N VAL A 369 6.83 -23.07 12.72
CA VAL A 369 5.68 -23.92 13.05
C VAL A 369 5.83 -24.40 14.49
N GLU A 370 4.93 -24.00 15.38
CA GLU A 370 4.88 -24.53 16.74
C GLU A 370 4.03 -25.81 16.80
N VAL A 371 4.68 -26.95 17.06
CA VAL A 371 4.00 -28.24 17.23
C VAL A 371 4.23 -28.72 18.66
N CYS A 372 3.16 -28.78 19.45
CA CYS A 372 3.18 -29.28 20.83
C CYS A 372 4.22 -28.61 21.76
N GLY A 373 4.43 -27.29 21.63
CA GLY A 373 5.39 -26.52 22.42
C GLY A 373 6.82 -26.52 21.87
N VAL A 374 7.04 -27.07 20.68
CA VAL A 374 8.34 -27.04 19.97
C VAL A 374 8.20 -26.18 18.72
N ARG A 375 9.01 -25.12 18.63
CA ARG A 375 9.09 -24.25 17.46
C ARG A 375 10.05 -24.89 16.43
N VAL A 376 9.54 -25.19 15.24
CA VAL A 376 10.31 -25.62 14.08
C VAL A 376 10.49 -24.40 13.18
N CYS A 377 11.72 -23.89 13.10
CA CYS A 377 12.09 -22.78 12.23
C CYS A 377 12.40 -23.24 10.81
#